data_AF-A0A0F9Q0V8-F1
#
_entry.id   AF-A0A0F9Q0V8-F1
#
_cell.length_a   1.000
_cell.length_b   1.000
_cell.length_c   1.000
_cell.angle_alpha   90.00
_cell.angle_beta   90.00
_cell.angle_gamma   90.00
#
_symmetry.space_group_name_H-M   'P 1'
#
loop_
_entity.id
_entity.type
_entity.pdbx_description
1 polymer ?
#
loop_
_entity_poly.entity_id
_entity_poly.type
_entity_poly.pdbx_seq_one_letter_code
_entity_poly.pdbx_strand_id
1 'polypeptide(L)'
;MSLDERKRMEIVGEAGAGLVKIVYNGLGEPLRVEIDDLIFKETDKQLVSDLFVAATKQVIEKFSKIAVETYIAQQKQHYASLGR
;
A
#
# COMPACT_ATOMS: atom_id res chain seq x y z
N MET A 1 6.44 2.91 -15.78
CA MET A 1 5.36 3.51 -14.97
C MET A 1 5.65 5.00 -14.80
N SER A 2 4.80 5.84 -15.37
CA SER A 2 4.83 7.30 -15.30
C SER A 2 4.39 7.82 -13.93
N LEU A 3 4.62 9.11 -13.66
CA LEU A 3 4.17 9.77 -12.44
C LEU A 3 2.64 9.70 -12.29
N ASP A 4 1.91 9.87 -13.38
CA ASP A 4 0.46 9.90 -13.37
C ASP A 4 -0.14 8.50 -13.09
N GLU A 5 0.45 7.45 -13.69
CA GLU A 5 0.11 6.07 -13.35
C GLU A 5 0.36 5.77 -11.87
N ARG A 6 1.44 6.29 -11.26
CA ARG A 6 1.71 6.13 -9.83
C ARG A 6 0.71 6.84 -8.94
N LYS A 7 0.25 8.02 -9.33
CA LYS A 7 -0.79 8.76 -8.59
C LYS A 7 -2.13 8.03 -8.58
N ARG A 8 -2.48 7.37 -9.70
CA ARG A 8 -3.75 6.64 -9.87
C ARG A 8 -3.71 5.20 -9.34
N MET A 9 -2.52 4.60 -9.23
CA MET A 9 -2.35 3.28 -8.64
C MET A 9 -2.81 3.29 -7.18
N GLU A 10 -3.57 2.28 -6.77
CA GLU A 10 -3.96 2.05 -5.38
C GLU A 10 -3.25 0.82 -4.82
N ILE A 11 -2.63 1.00 -3.66
CA ILE A 11 -1.97 -0.04 -2.88
C ILE A 11 -2.77 -0.20 -1.61
N VAL A 12 -3.32 -1.38 -1.40
CA VAL A 12 -4.27 -1.65 -0.32
C VAL A 12 -3.61 -2.53 0.73
N GLY A 13 -3.71 -2.13 2.00
CA GLY A 13 -3.34 -2.91 3.17
C GLY A 13 -4.59 -3.19 4.01
N GLU A 14 -4.76 -4.41 4.49
CA GLU A 14 -5.93 -4.82 5.28
C GLU A 14 -5.52 -5.60 6.54
N ALA A 15 -6.35 -5.48 7.59
CA ALA A 15 -6.22 -6.24 8.82
C ALA A 15 -7.60 -6.61 9.38
N GLY A 16 -7.63 -7.66 10.21
CA GLY A 16 -8.86 -8.10 10.87
C GLY A 16 -9.92 -8.59 9.89
N ALA A 17 -9.55 -9.36 8.86
CA ALA A 17 -10.47 -9.82 7.82
C ALA A 17 -11.23 -8.68 7.08
N GLY A 18 -10.58 -7.52 6.93
CA GLY A 18 -11.15 -6.37 6.23
C GLY A 18 -11.79 -5.32 7.16
N LEU A 19 -11.77 -5.53 8.48
CA LEU A 19 -12.27 -4.56 9.45
C LEU A 19 -11.55 -3.21 9.36
N VAL A 20 -10.26 -3.20 9.02
CA VAL A 20 -9.50 -1.99 8.70
C VAL A 20 -8.79 -2.16 7.38
N LYS A 21 -8.96 -1.18 6.50
CA LYS A 21 -8.30 -1.11 5.19
C LYS A 21 -7.67 0.26 4.99
N ILE A 22 -6.40 0.27 4.61
CA ILE A 22 -5.58 1.45 4.36
C ILE A 22 -5.24 1.48 2.87
N VAL A 23 -5.43 2.62 2.23
CA VAL A 23 -5.13 2.77 0.79
C VAL A 23 -4.10 3.87 0.60
N TYR A 24 -2.97 3.52 0.00
CA TYR A 24 -1.91 4.42 -0.42
C TYR A 24 -1.84 4.45 -1.94
N ASN A 25 -1.26 5.49 -2.53
CA ASN A 25 -0.94 5.47 -3.96
C ASN A 25 0.47 4.92 -4.25
N GLY A 26 0.81 4.79 -5.53
CA GLY A 26 2.15 4.39 -6.00
C GLY A 26 3.28 5.39 -5.71
N LEU A 27 2.97 6.55 -5.11
CA LEU A 27 3.93 7.51 -4.56
C LEU A 27 4.14 7.34 -3.05
N GLY A 28 3.39 6.45 -2.40
CA GLY A 28 3.43 6.26 -0.96
C GLY A 28 2.59 7.30 -0.21
N GLU A 29 1.74 8.06 -0.91
CA GLU A 29 0.84 9.02 -0.28
C GLU A 29 -0.41 8.30 0.23
N PRO A 30 -0.82 8.52 1.49
CA PRO A 30 -2.07 7.96 2.00
C PRO A 30 -3.27 8.62 1.29
N LEU A 31 -4.19 7.79 0.79
CA LEU A 31 -5.40 8.24 0.11
C LEU A 31 -6.61 8.18 1.02
N ARG A 32 -6.82 7.06 1.72
CA ARG A 32 -7.96 6.87 2.63
C ARG A 32 -7.75 5.72 3.62
N VAL A 33 -8.61 5.74 4.64
CA VAL A 33 -8.81 4.68 5.61
C VAL A 33 -10.28 4.27 5.53
N GLU A 34 -10.54 2.97 5.39
CA GLU A 34 -11.87 2.37 5.43
C GLU A 34 -11.94 1.51 6.71
N ILE A 35 -12.98 1.70 7.51
CA ILE A 35 -13.19 0.99 8.77
C ILE A 35 -14.60 0.41 8.75
N ASP A 36 -14.72 -0.89 8.96
CA ASP A 36 -16.02 -1.58 9.01
C ASP A 36 -16.76 -1.29 10.32
N ASP A 37 -18.07 -1.09 10.25
CA ASP A 37 -18.93 -0.78 11.40
C ASP A 37 -18.87 -1.86 12.49
N LEU A 38 -18.53 -3.10 12.13
CA LEU A 38 -18.36 -4.20 13.09
C LEU A 38 -17.27 -3.91 14.11
N ILE A 39 -16.23 -3.13 13.76
CA ILE A 39 -15.16 -2.81 14.69
C ILE A 39 -15.68 -1.97 15.87
N PHE A 40 -16.72 -1.16 15.67
CA PHE A 40 -17.27 -0.30 16.73
C PHE A 40 -18.19 -1.06 17.68
N LYS A 41 -18.59 -2.29 17.33
CA LYS A 41 -19.24 -3.23 18.26
C LYS A 41 -18.23 -3.82 19.23
N GLU A 42 -16.98 -3.94 18.81
CA GLU A 42 -15.84 -4.26 19.66
C GLU A 42 -15.31 -2.96 20.28
N THR A 43 -15.79 -2.57 21.47
CA THR A 43 -15.42 -1.31 22.15
C THR A 43 -13.94 -1.24 22.61
N ASP A 44 -13.08 -2.11 22.08
CA ASP A 44 -11.69 -2.22 22.44
C ASP A 44 -10.83 -1.29 21.57
N LYS A 45 -10.51 -0.12 22.11
CA LYS A 45 -9.66 0.87 21.45
C LYS A 45 -8.27 0.31 21.11
N GLN A 46 -7.78 -0.66 21.87
CA GLN A 46 -6.48 -1.27 21.63
C GLN A 46 -6.54 -2.13 20.36
N LEU A 47 -7.59 -2.95 20.20
CA LEU A 47 -7.81 -3.74 18.98
C LEU A 47 -7.85 -2.87 17.71
N VAL A 48 -8.61 -1.77 17.72
CA VAL A 48 -8.68 -0.83 16.57
C VAL A 48 -7.28 -0.31 16.22
N SER A 49 -6.50 0.05 17.24
CA SER A 49 -5.14 0.57 17.07
C SER A 49 -4.19 -0.48 16.49
N ASP A 50 -4.24 -1.71 17.00
CA ASP A 50 -3.43 -2.83 16.50
C ASP A 50 -3.78 -3.19 15.05
N LEU A 51 -5.07 -3.21 14.70
CA LEU A 51 -5.53 -3.47 13.33
C LEU A 51 -5.09 -2.36 12.37
N PHE A 52 -5.15 -1.09 12.80
CA PHE A 52 -4.65 0.02 12.00
C PHE A 52 -3.14 -0.09 11.71
N VAL A 53 -2.34 -0.42 12.73
CA VAL A 53 -0.89 -0.64 12.58
C VAL A 53 -0.62 -1.82 11.64
N ALA A 54 -1.36 -2.93 11.79
CA ALA A 54 -1.21 -4.10 10.94
C ALA A 54 -1.55 -3.81 9.46
N ALA A 55 -2.66 -3.12 9.20
CA ALA A 55 -3.07 -2.76 7.84
C ALA A 55 -2.06 -1.79 7.19
N THR A 56 -1.57 -0.82 7.95
CA THR A 56 -0.53 0.12 7.49
C THR A 56 0.78 -0.60 7.17
N LYS A 57 1.21 -1.54 8.02
CA LYS A 57 2.41 -2.35 7.77
C LYS A 57 2.28 -3.13 6.46
N GLN A 58 1.12 -3.76 6.23
CA GLN A 58 0.86 -4.49 4.98
C GLN A 58 0.96 -3.56 3.75
N VAL A 59 0.44 -2.33 3.83
CA VAL A 59 0.54 -1.35 2.72
C VAL A 59 1.99 -0.95 2.46
N ILE A 60 2.78 -0.73 3.51
CA ILE A 60 4.20 -0.35 3.40
C ILE A 60 5.01 -1.49 2.78
N GLU A 61 4.75 -2.74 3.17
CA GLU A 61 5.41 -3.91 2.58
C GLU A 61 5.09 -4.04 1.09
N LYS A 62 3.82 -3.87 0.70
CA LYS A 62 3.40 -3.89 -0.72
C LYS A 62 4.02 -2.74 -1.51
N PHE A 63 3.99 -1.52 -0.96
CA PHE A 63 4.62 -0.35 -1.56
C PHE A 63 6.13 -0.56 -1.78
N SER A 64 6.83 -1.09 -0.77
CA SER A 64 8.27 -1.33 -0.86
C SER A 64 8.62 -2.32 -1.97
N LYS A 65 7.82 -3.39 -2.14
CA LYS A 65 7.98 -4.34 -3.24
C LYS A 65 7.80 -3.65 -4.60
N ILE A 66 6.71 -2.91 -4.77
CA ILE A 66 6.43 -2.17 -6.02
C ILE A 66 7.55 -1.17 -6.34
N ALA A 67 8.08 -0.48 -5.33
CA ALA A 67 9.18 0.47 -5.49
C ALA A 67 10.46 -0.22 -5.98
N VAL A 68 10.82 -1.35 -5.37
CA VAL A 68 11.98 -2.16 -5.77
C VAL A 68 11.81 -2.72 -7.17
N GLU A 69 10.64 -3.29 -7.49
CA GLU A 69 10.33 -3.85 -8.81
C GLU A 69 10.38 -2.78 -9.90
N THR A 70 9.84 -1.58 -9.61
CA THR A 70 9.88 -0.44 -10.54
C THR A 70 11.30 0.01 -10.81
N TYR A 71 12.15 0.08 -9.77
CA TYR A 71 13.56 0.43 -9.92
C TYR A 71 14.32 -0.59 -10.79
N ILE A 72 14.12 -1.89 -10.53
CA ILE A 72 14.75 -2.97 -11.30
C ILE A 72 14.29 -2.92 -12.77
N ALA A 73 13.00 -2.70 -13.02
CA ALA A 73 12.47 -2.60 -14.38
C ALA A 73 13.08 -1.42 -15.16
N GLN A 74 13.25 -0.26 -14.51
CA GLN A 74 13.89 0.91 -15.12
C GLN A 74 15.35 0.64 -15.48
N GLN A 75 16.11 -0.02 -14.59
CA GLN A 75 17.49 -0.40 -14.89
C GLN A 75 17.56 -1.39 -16.06
N LYS A 76 16.73 -2.43 -16.08
CA LYS A 76 16.70 -3.40 -17.19
C LYS A 76 16.39 -2.72 -18.52
N GLN A 77 15.44 -1.78 -18.55
CA GLN A 77 15.12 -1.01 -19.75
C GLN A 77 16.28 -0.10 -20.17
N HIS A 78 16.96 0.53 -19.21
CA HIS A 78 18.15 1.33 -19.50
C HIS A 78 19.27 0.47 -20.11
N TYR A 79 19.59 -0.68 -19.53
CA TYR A 79 20.58 -1.60 -20.09
C TYR A 79 20.19 -2.13 -21.49
N ALA A 80 18.92 -2.52 -21.68
CA ALA A 80 18.43 -2.97 -22.99
C ALA A 80 18.53 -1.86 -24.06
N SER A 81 18.31 -0.59 -23.68
CA SER A 81 18.45 0.55 -24.60
C SER A 81 19.89 0.82 -25.03
N LEU A 82 20.88 0.31 -24.28
CA LEU A 82 22.30 0.45 -24.58
C LEU A 82 22.84 -0.66 -25.51
N GLY A 83 21.98 -1.57 -25.98
CA GLY A 83 22.32 -2.52 -27.05
C GLY A 83 23.39 -3.56 -26.69
N ARG A 84 23.46 -4.00 -25.43
CA ARG A 84 24.27 -5.16 -25.01
C ARG A 84 23.39 -6.27 -24.46
#